data_AF-A0A354TK77-F1
#
_entry.id   AF-A0A354TK77-F1
#
_cell.length_a   1.000
_cell.length_b   1.000
_cell.length_c   1.000
_cell.angle_alpha   90.00
_cell.angle_beta   90.00
_cell.angle_gamma   90.00
#
_symmetry.space_group_name_H-M   'P 1'
#
loop_
_entity.id
_entity.type
_entity.pdbx_description
1 polymer ?
#
loop_
_entity_poly.entity_id
_entity_poly.type
_entity_poly.pdbx_seq_one_letter_code
_entity_poly.pdbx_strand_id
1 'polypeptide(L)'
;MKTARDELSIEEIKARLSIPEAARLLGLNWQPGKSCVSPFRPDKHPSFSVFQEGRRFRDHANGDSGTVIDFIQKALDVPLKEAIQWAREKCGGAALPVPIAAGAAMKKPAGDAKAKPPPKLRAARPGELEALAALRGFTVETLADAQRRGLLAFASVWGRVAWCVCDPGGRIAEGRRLDGLPWEAYGSMPARKCHAWGGQKNWPVNLEEAAQCSKLALVEGGPDALAALEIMRREGAADVDVVALLGAANTRLDAAALPFFKGKVVRLFPHADEAGQRAAREWALALRDVGAARVDAFDLRGIVRRDGQAGKDLCDVLNIAPECLEKLAKFQGRMMP
;
A
#
# COMPACT_ATOMS: atom_id res chain seq x y z
N MET A 1 13.23 -37.82 -4.34
CA MET A 1 13.22 -36.43 -4.85
C MET A 1 12.04 -35.72 -4.22
N LYS A 2 12.29 -34.76 -3.30
CA LYS A 2 11.22 -33.91 -2.76
C LYS A 2 10.80 -32.93 -3.87
N THR A 3 9.54 -33.03 -4.28
CA THR A 3 8.91 -32.16 -5.27
C THR A 3 8.84 -30.71 -4.76
N ALA A 4 8.96 -29.73 -5.65
CA ALA A 4 8.89 -28.28 -5.38
C ALA A 4 7.54 -27.78 -4.78
N ARG A 5 6.66 -28.69 -4.36
CA ARG A 5 5.32 -28.43 -3.81
C ARG A 5 5.26 -28.41 -2.27
N ASP A 6 6.35 -28.76 -1.59
CA ASP A 6 6.41 -28.90 -0.11
C ASP A 6 7.33 -27.87 0.58
N GLU A 7 7.68 -26.76 -0.08
CA GLU A 7 8.44 -25.69 0.58
C GLU A 7 7.53 -24.85 1.47
N LEU A 8 7.90 -24.70 2.75
CA LEU A 8 7.22 -23.81 3.68
C LEU A 8 7.10 -22.41 3.08
N SER A 9 5.86 -21.91 3.04
CA SER A 9 5.57 -20.56 2.60
C SER A 9 6.16 -19.53 3.58
N ILE A 10 6.38 -18.30 3.11
CA ILE A 10 6.89 -17.21 3.93
C ILE A 10 5.99 -16.94 5.15
N GLU A 11 4.66 -17.06 4.99
CA GLU A 11 3.73 -16.85 6.09
C GLU A 11 3.78 -17.99 7.12
N GLU A 12 3.97 -19.24 6.69
CA GLU A 12 4.17 -20.36 7.61
C GLU A 12 5.48 -20.24 8.39
N ILE A 13 6.56 -19.76 7.76
CA ILE A 13 7.82 -19.46 8.45
C ILE A 13 7.60 -18.39 9.51
N LYS A 14 6.94 -17.28 9.17
CA LYS A 14 6.63 -16.19 10.13
C LYS A 14 5.69 -16.63 11.25
N ALA A 15 4.86 -17.64 11.01
CA ALA A 15 3.99 -18.23 12.03
C ALA A 15 4.74 -19.17 12.96
N ARG A 16 5.71 -19.94 12.43
CA ARG A 16 6.45 -20.99 13.15
C ARG A 16 7.70 -20.46 13.86
N LEU A 17 8.34 -19.41 13.35
CA LEU A 17 9.61 -18.89 13.84
C LEU A 17 9.43 -17.47 14.39
N SER A 18 9.69 -17.31 15.69
CA SER A 18 9.72 -16.01 16.35
C SER A 18 11.13 -15.41 16.30
N ILE A 19 11.25 -14.09 16.50
CA ILE A 19 12.52 -13.37 16.60
C ILE A 19 13.37 -13.88 17.78
N PRO A 20 12.81 -14.10 18.99
CA PRO A 20 13.57 -14.74 20.08
C PRO A 20 14.15 -16.10 19.68
N GLU A 21 13.35 -16.93 19.00
CA GLU A 21 13.80 -18.26 18.57
C GLU A 21 14.84 -18.19 17.45
N ALA A 22 14.66 -17.30 16.48
CA ALA A 22 15.65 -17.03 15.44
C ALA A 22 16.97 -16.55 16.05
N ALA A 23 16.94 -15.60 17.00
CA ALA A 23 18.13 -15.13 17.71
C ALA A 23 18.87 -16.27 18.42
N ARG A 24 18.14 -17.17 19.08
CA ARG A 24 18.70 -18.38 19.72
C ARG A 24 19.36 -19.31 18.70
N LEU A 25 18.69 -19.58 17.58
CA LEU A 25 19.21 -20.43 16.50
C LEU A 25 20.42 -19.82 15.77
N LEU A 26 20.52 -18.48 15.77
CA LEU A 26 21.66 -17.72 15.26
C LEU A 26 22.81 -17.60 16.28
N GLY A 27 22.62 -18.11 17.51
CA GLY A 27 23.64 -18.04 18.56
C GLY A 27 23.84 -16.64 19.15
N LEU A 28 22.88 -15.73 18.98
CA LEU A 28 22.96 -14.39 19.57
C LEU A 28 22.73 -14.50 21.08
N ASN A 29 23.74 -14.16 21.88
CA ASN A 29 23.62 -14.05 23.33
C ASN A 29 22.91 -12.74 23.69
N TRP A 30 21.61 -12.69 23.44
CA TRP A 30 20.80 -11.49 23.53
C TRP A 30 19.44 -11.79 24.16
N GLN A 31 18.96 -10.88 25.02
CA GLN A 31 17.67 -11.01 25.69
C GLN A 31 16.62 -10.11 25.02
N PRO A 32 15.67 -10.68 24.25
CA PRO A 32 14.62 -9.91 23.60
C PRO A 32 13.57 -9.43 24.62
N GLY A 33 13.08 -8.21 24.42
CA GLY A 33 12.00 -7.65 25.23
C GLY A 33 11.29 -6.50 24.55
N LYS A 34 10.24 -5.97 25.20
CA LYS A 34 9.52 -4.77 24.72
C LYS A 34 10.39 -3.50 24.75
N SER A 35 11.50 -3.54 25.47
CA SER A 35 12.58 -2.57 25.45
C SER A 35 13.85 -3.33 25.88
N CYS A 36 14.82 -3.40 25.00
CA CYS A 36 16.09 -4.12 25.17
C CYS A 36 17.18 -3.42 24.35
N VAL A 37 18.44 -3.76 24.61
CA VAL A 37 19.58 -3.26 23.82
C VAL A 37 19.53 -3.85 22.41
N SER A 38 19.98 -3.10 21.39
CA SER A 38 20.07 -3.64 20.03
C SER A 38 21.06 -4.81 19.94
N PRO A 39 20.71 -5.94 19.29
CA PRO A 39 21.64 -7.05 19.08
C PRO A 39 22.63 -6.82 17.93
N PHE A 40 22.41 -5.78 17.11
CA PHE A 40 23.16 -5.56 15.86
C PHE A 40 24.19 -4.43 15.96
N ARG A 41 24.20 -3.68 17.06
CA ARG A 41 25.09 -2.54 17.26
C ARG A 41 25.32 -2.29 18.76
N PRO A 42 26.41 -1.60 19.14
CA PRO A 42 26.57 -1.12 20.50
C PRO A 42 25.39 -0.22 20.89
N ASP A 43 24.74 -0.55 22.01
CA ASP A 43 23.56 0.16 22.48
C ASP A 43 23.61 0.32 24.00
N LYS A 44 23.94 1.52 24.47
CA LYS A 44 24.07 1.81 25.91
C LYS A 44 22.70 2.02 26.59
N HIS A 45 21.68 2.38 25.81
CA HIS A 45 20.33 2.62 26.30
C HIS A 45 19.34 1.74 25.50
N PRO A 46 18.50 0.94 26.16
CA PRO A 46 17.55 0.05 25.49
C PRO A 46 16.69 0.79 24.46
N SER A 47 16.98 0.56 23.18
CA SER A 47 16.29 1.22 22.07
C SER A 47 15.71 0.23 21.06
N PHE A 48 15.87 -1.07 21.30
CA PHE A 48 15.31 -2.14 20.50
C PHE A 48 14.07 -2.74 21.17
N SER A 49 13.03 -3.00 20.39
CA SER A 49 11.74 -3.48 20.89
C SER A 49 11.30 -4.69 20.08
N VAL A 50 11.06 -5.83 20.73
CA VAL A 50 10.41 -7.02 20.17
C VAL A 50 8.98 -7.09 20.67
N PHE A 51 8.02 -7.19 19.76
CA PHE A 51 6.60 -7.14 20.06
C PHE A 51 5.79 -8.10 19.20
N GLN A 52 4.48 -8.14 19.42
CA GLN A 52 3.56 -9.07 18.75
C GLN A 52 3.98 -10.53 18.95
N GLU A 53 4.17 -10.93 20.21
CA GLU A 53 4.57 -12.30 20.60
C GLU A 53 5.89 -12.74 19.95
N GLY A 54 6.83 -11.82 19.79
CA GLY A 54 8.13 -12.12 19.19
C GLY A 54 8.15 -12.07 17.66
N ARG A 55 7.06 -11.67 16.98
CA ARG A 55 6.99 -11.72 15.51
C ARG A 55 7.50 -10.45 14.81
N ARG A 56 7.61 -9.33 15.53
CA ARG A 56 8.10 -8.06 14.97
C ARG A 56 9.14 -7.41 15.86
N PHE A 57 10.06 -6.69 15.23
CA PHE A 57 10.99 -5.80 15.94
C PHE A 57 10.94 -4.36 15.43
N ARG A 58 11.44 -3.45 16.26
CA ARG A 58 11.79 -2.08 15.90
C ARG A 58 13.02 -1.63 16.69
N ASP A 59 14.01 -1.07 16.01
CA ASP A 59 15.11 -0.30 16.60
C ASP A 59 14.75 1.19 16.49
N HIS A 60 14.55 1.83 17.64
CA HIS A 60 14.13 3.22 17.72
C HIS A 60 15.27 4.21 17.48
N ALA A 61 16.53 3.78 17.50
CA ALA A 61 17.67 4.68 17.29
C ALA A 61 17.92 4.96 15.81
N ASN A 62 17.73 3.96 14.94
CA ASN A 62 17.98 4.08 13.50
C ASN A 62 16.72 3.91 12.63
N GLY A 63 15.58 3.57 13.25
CA GLY A 63 14.29 3.42 12.57
C GLY A 63 14.06 2.06 11.91
N ASP A 64 15.01 1.12 12.05
CA ASP A 64 14.86 -0.23 11.52
C ASP A 64 13.64 -0.91 12.12
N SER A 65 12.86 -1.62 11.30
CA SER A 65 11.79 -2.47 11.81
C SER A 65 11.45 -3.55 10.81
N GLY A 66 10.92 -4.67 11.30
CA GLY A 66 10.69 -5.81 10.44
C GLY A 66 10.06 -7.00 11.15
N THR A 67 10.01 -8.09 10.41
CA THR A 67 9.59 -9.43 10.84
C THR A 67 10.80 -10.28 11.21
N VAL A 68 10.56 -11.54 11.56
CA VAL A 68 11.65 -12.51 11.79
C VAL A 68 12.60 -12.67 10.60
N ILE A 69 12.12 -12.52 9.36
CA ILE A 69 12.96 -12.66 8.16
C ILE A 69 13.90 -11.47 8.04
N ASP A 70 13.40 -10.24 8.23
CA ASP A 70 14.21 -9.03 8.23
C ASP A 70 15.25 -9.05 9.35
N PHE A 71 14.92 -9.65 10.50
CA PHE A 71 15.84 -9.88 11.60
C PHE A 71 16.97 -10.85 11.21
N ILE A 72 16.64 -11.96 10.54
CA ILE A 72 17.61 -12.94 10.04
C ILE A 72 18.53 -12.30 8.99
N GLN A 73 17.98 -11.53 8.04
CA GLN A 73 18.78 -10.80 7.06
C GLN A 73 19.82 -9.90 7.72
N LYS A 74 19.43 -9.16 8.77
CA LYS A 74 20.35 -8.29 9.51
C LYS A 74 21.37 -9.08 10.32
N ALA A 75 20.97 -10.19 10.93
CA ALA A 75 21.85 -10.98 11.78
C ALA A 75 22.94 -11.72 10.98
N LEU A 76 22.61 -12.16 9.75
CA LEU A 76 23.50 -12.91 8.88
C LEU A 76 24.16 -12.04 7.80
N ASP A 77 23.71 -10.81 7.63
CA ASP A 77 24.08 -9.89 6.54
C ASP A 77 23.90 -10.52 5.14
N VAL A 78 22.71 -11.09 4.91
CA VAL A 78 22.38 -11.78 3.64
C VAL A 78 21.15 -11.21 2.92
N PRO A 79 21.06 -11.39 1.59
CA PRO A 79 19.85 -11.06 0.82
C PRO A 79 18.61 -11.84 1.26
N LEU A 80 17.43 -11.31 0.93
CA LEU A 80 16.12 -11.87 1.33
C LEU A 80 15.96 -13.36 0.98
N LYS A 81 16.42 -13.77 -0.20
CA LYS A 81 16.32 -15.16 -0.66
C LYS A 81 17.08 -16.12 0.26
N GLU A 82 18.27 -15.74 0.69
CA GLU A 82 19.12 -16.54 1.57
C GLU A 82 18.57 -16.57 3.00
N ALA A 83 18.04 -15.45 3.50
CA ALA A 83 17.37 -15.43 4.81
C ALA A 83 16.10 -16.30 4.83
N ILE A 84 15.31 -16.30 3.74
CA ILE A 84 14.14 -17.19 3.60
C ILE A 84 14.60 -18.65 3.57
N GLN A 85 15.65 -18.97 2.81
CA GLN A 85 16.18 -20.32 2.73
C GLN A 85 16.68 -20.80 4.10
N TRP A 86 17.46 -19.98 4.81
CA TRP A 86 17.90 -20.28 6.17
C TRP A 86 16.71 -20.54 7.09
N ALA A 87 15.69 -19.69 7.05
CA ALA A 87 14.51 -19.84 7.89
C ALA A 87 13.73 -21.14 7.55
N ARG A 88 13.62 -21.49 6.27
CA ARG A 88 13.01 -22.76 5.82
C ARG A 88 13.75 -23.96 6.35
N GLU A 89 15.08 -23.95 6.26
CA GLU A 89 15.93 -25.04 6.74
C GLU A 89 15.75 -25.24 8.26
N LYS A 90 15.67 -24.15 9.03
CA LYS A 90 15.45 -24.23 10.48
C LYS A 90 14.02 -24.61 10.87
N CYS A 91 13.02 -24.27 10.06
CA CYS A 91 11.63 -24.70 10.27
C CYS A 91 11.34 -26.11 9.73
N GLY A 92 12.21 -26.68 8.91
CA GLY A 92 12.03 -27.97 8.21
C GLY A 92 12.48 -29.22 8.96
N GLY A 93 13.00 -29.09 10.19
CA GLY A 93 13.25 -30.20 11.10
C GLY A 93 11.96 -30.69 11.77
N ALA A 94 11.81 -32.00 11.90
CA ALA A 94 10.59 -32.68 12.36
C ALA A 94 9.94 -32.04 13.60
N ALA A 95 8.61 -31.89 13.54
CA ALA A 95 7.77 -31.33 14.60
C ALA A 95 7.92 -32.11 15.91
N LEU A 96 8.16 -31.41 17.02
CA LEU A 96 7.80 -31.94 18.34
C LEU A 96 6.28 -31.84 18.51
N PRO A 97 5.60 -32.91 18.95
CA PRO A 97 4.16 -32.89 19.16
C PRO A 97 3.86 -32.02 20.39
N VAL A 98 3.08 -30.96 20.20
CA VAL A 98 2.48 -30.24 21.33
C VAL A 98 1.22 -31.01 21.76
N PRO A 99 1.06 -31.36 23.05
CA PRO A 99 -0.15 -32.02 23.52
C PRO A 99 -1.35 -31.10 23.32
N ILE A 100 -2.39 -31.62 22.66
CA ILE A 100 -3.69 -30.97 22.58
C ILE A 100 -4.29 -31.00 23.98
N ALA A 101 -4.12 -29.92 24.74
CA ALA A 101 -4.95 -29.67 25.91
C ALA A 101 -6.37 -29.40 25.41
N ALA A 102 -7.22 -30.41 25.56
CA ALA A 102 -8.66 -30.29 25.42
C ALA A 102 -9.18 -29.17 26.33
N GLY A 103 -9.96 -28.24 25.77
CA GLY A 103 -10.67 -27.23 26.55
C GLY A 103 -10.15 -25.80 26.43
N ALA A 104 -9.89 -25.32 25.22
CA ALA A 104 -10.08 -23.91 24.91
C ALA A 104 -10.89 -23.84 23.62
N ALA A 105 -12.12 -23.34 23.72
CA ALA A 105 -13.03 -23.18 22.60
C ALA A 105 -12.28 -22.58 21.41
N MET A 106 -12.33 -23.26 20.25
CA MET A 106 -11.85 -22.76 18.98
C MET A 106 -12.36 -21.33 18.80
N LYS A 107 -11.49 -20.33 18.97
CA LYS A 107 -11.78 -19.03 18.35
C LYS A 107 -11.72 -19.31 16.86
N LYS A 108 -12.90 -19.20 16.24
CA LYS A 108 -13.12 -19.12 14.79
C LYS A 108 -11.94 -18.41 14.10
N PRO A 109 -11.58 -18.81 12.86
CA PRO A 109 -10.53 -18.14 12.08
C PRO A 109 -10.72 -16.65 12.22
N ALA A 110 -9.65 -15.93 12.57
CA ALA A 110 -9.68 -14.52 12.95
C ALA A 110 -10.78 -13.79 12.19
N GLY A 111 -11.95 -13.67 12.83
CA GLY A 111 -13.07 -12.97 12.25
C GLY A 111 -12.57 -11.57 11.97
N ASP A 112 -12.88 -11.06 10.79
CA ASP A 112 -12.63 -9.69 10.35
C ASP A 112 -12.48 -8.80 11.57
N ALA A 113 -11.25 -8.39 11.88
CA ALA A 113 -11.04 -7.39 12.91
C ALA A 113 -11.88 -6.22 12.44
N LYS A 114 -13.06 -6.02 13.03
CA LYS A 114 -14.14 -5.20 12.47
C LYS A 114 -13.50 -3.92 11.99
N ALA A 115 -13.38 -3.80 10.67
CA ALA A 115 -12.85 -2.62 10.04
C ALA A 115 -13.61 -1.45 10.66
N LYS A 116 -12.89 -0.44 11.17
CA LYS A 116 -13.59 0.73 11.70
C LYS A 116 -14.44 1.26 10.55
N PRO A 117 -15.76 1.43 10.76
CA PRO A 117 -16.61 1.92 9.71
C PRO A 117 -16.10 3.28 9.26
N PRO A 118 -16.25 3.62 7.97
CA PRO A 118 -15.90 4.94 7.50
C PRO A 118 -16.63 6.00 8.35
N PRO A 119 -16.04 7.21 8.48
CA PRO A 119 -16.77 8.32 9.08
C PRO A 119 -18.06 8.56 8.30
N LYS A 120 -19.01 9.30 8.87
CA LYS A 120 -20.24 9.67 8.15
C LYS A 120 -19.88 10.48 6.91
N LEU A 121 -19.90 9.81 5.76
CA LEU A 121 -19.62 10.38 4.45
C LEU A 121 -20.78 11.30 4.05
N ARG A 122 -20.44 12.36 3.32
CA ARG A 122 -21.38 13.34 2.78
C ARG A 122 -20.87 13.90 1.46
N ALA A 123 -21.77 14.49 0.69
CA ALA A 123 -21.39 15.36 -0.42
C ALA A 123 -20.60 16.59 0.09
N ALA A 124 -19.86 17.19 -0.83
CA ALA A 124 -19.22 18.48 -0.64
C ALA A 124 -20.23 19.55 -0.24
N ARG A 125 -19.80 20.44 0.66
CA ARG A 125 -20.47 21.70 0.96
C ARG A 125 -19.97 22.79 -0.02
N PRO A 126 -20.70 23.91 -0.15
CA PRO A 126 -20.24 25.03 -0.98
C PRO A 126 -18.79 25.42 -0.64
N GLY A 127 -17.94 25.54 -1.67
CA GLY A 127 -16.53 25.91 -1.52
C GLY A 127 -15.56 24.73 -1.28
N GLU A 128 -16.04 23.54 -0.91
CA GLU A 128 -15.13 22.41 -0.60
C GLU A 128 -14.53 21.77 -1.85
N LEU A 129 -15.28 21.74 -2.96
CA LEU A 129 -14.74 21.26 -4.25
C LEU A 129 -13.70 22.24 -4.79
N GLU A 130 -13.99 23.55 -4.70
CA GLU A 130 -13.10 24.63 -5.10
C GLU A 130 -11.81 24.61 -4.27
N ALA A 131 -11.92 24.41 -2.96
CA ALA A 131 -10.76 24.28 -2.07
C ALA A 131 -9.90 23.07 -2.43
N LEU A 132 -10.51 21.90 -2.69
CA LEU A 132 -9.77 20.71 -3.10
C LEU A 132 -9.13 20.87 -4.48
N ALA A 133 -9.85 21.48 -5.42
CA ALA A 133 -9.36 21.82 -6.75
C ALA A 133 -8.12 22.71 -6.68
N ALA A 134 -8.20 23.82 -5.92
CA ALA A 134 -7.09 24.74 -5.74
C ALA A 134 -5.88 24.10 -5.03
N LEU A 135 -6.11 23.23 -4.04
CA LEU A 135 -5.04 22.57 -3.30
C LEU A 135 -4.18 21.65 -4.17
N ARG A 136 -4.76 21.02 -5.19
CA ARG A 136 -4.14 19.90 -5.91
C ARG A 136 -4.09 20.06 -7.43
N GLY A 137 -4.68 21.10 -7.99
CA GLY A 137 -4.70 21.37 -9.43
C GLY A 137 -5.77 20.60 -10.21
N PHE A 138 -6.85 20.16 -9.55
CA PHE A 138 -8.01 19.56 -10.22
C PHE A 138 -8.94 20.65 -10.77
N THR A 139 -9.88 20.29 -11.64
CA THR A 139 -11.05 21.14 -11.91
C THR A 139 -12.25 20.70 -11.08
N VAL A 140 -13.16 21.64 -10.80
CA VAL A 140 -14.38 21.37 -10.01
C VAL A 140 -15.26 20.35 -10.73
N GLU A 141 -15.31 20.38 -12.06
CA GLU A 141 -16.11 19.46 -12.87
C GLU A 141 -15.66 18.00 -12.66
N THR A 142 -14.35 17.75 -12.66
CA THR A 142 -13.79 16.42 -12.41
C THR A 142 -14.09 15.93 -11.00
N LEU A 143 -13.98 16.80 -9.99
CA LEU A 143 -14.31 16.44 -8.62
C LEU A 143 -15.81 16.20 -8.42
N ALA A 144 -16.66 16.99 -9.06
CA ALA A 144 -18.11 16.80 -9.05
C ALA A 144 -18.48 15.46 -9.71
N ASP A 145 -17.80 15.07 -10.79
CA ASP A 145 -17.99 13.76 -11.42
C ASP A 145 -17.55 12.61 -10.52
N ALA A 146 -16.35 12.69 -9.96
CA ALA A 146 -15.87 11.71 -8.98
C ALA A 146 -16.85 11.55 -7.80
N GLN A 147 -17.47 12.65 -7.35
CA GLN A 147 -18.49 12.60 -6.29
C GLN A 147 -19.78 11.91 -6.73
N ARG A 148 -20.29 12.22 -7.94
CA ARG A 148 -21.49 11.55 -8.48
C ARG A 148 -21.31 10.04 -8.61
N ARG A 149 -20.09 9.61 -8.95
CA ARG A 149 -19.71 8.20 -9.08
C ARG A 149 -19.51 7.48 -7.74
N GLY A 150 -19.60 8.21 -6.62
CA GLY A 150 -19.30 7.66 -5.29
C GLY A 150 -17.80 7.47 -5.02
N LEU A 151 -16.92 7.91 -5.92
CA LEU A 151 -15.47 7.82 -5.77
C LEU A 151 -14.91 8.92 -4.86
N LEU A 152 -15.58 10.07 -4.76
CA LEU A 152 -15.21 11.17 -3.87
C LEU A 152 -16.34 11.46 -2.87
N ALA A 153 -15.98 11.60 -1.60
CA ALA A 153 -16.88 12.09 -0.56
C ALA A 153 -16.12 12.97 0.43
N PHE A 154 -16.86 13.67 1.29
CA PHE A 154 -16.31 14.49 2.36
C PHE A 154 -16.78 13.97 3.72
N ALA A 155 -16.01 14.26 4.76
CA ALA A 155 -16.33 13.86 6.14
C ALA A 155 -15.76 14.84 7.16
N SER A 156 -16.29 14.79 8.39
CA SER A 156 -15.61 15.38 9.55
C SER A 156 -14.84 14.27 10.26
N VAL A 157 -13.52 14.43 10.34
CA VAL A 157 -12.61 13.45 10.96
C VAL A 157 -11.75 14.20 11.95
N TRP A 158 -11.82 13.82 13.22
CA TRP A 158 -11.10 14.45 14.34
C TRP A 158 -11.21 16.00 14.34
N GLY A 159 -12.40 16.52 14.06
CA GLY A 159 -12.65 17.97 14.05
C GLY A 159 -12.04 18.72 12.87
N ARG A 160 -11.66 18.01 11.79
CA ARG A 160 -11.18 18.60 10.53
C ARG A 160 -12.03 18.11 9.36
N VAL A 161 -12.12 18.93 8.33
CA VAL A 161 -12.74 18.53 7.06
C VAL A 161 -11.78 17.60 6.33
N ALA A 162 -12.27 16.42 5.96
CA ALA A 162 -11.57 15.46 5.15
C ALA A 162 -12.26 15.29 3.79
N TRP A 163 -11.47 15.16 2.74
CA TRP A 163 -11.92 14.58 1.48
C TRP A 163 -11.44 13.12 1.43
N CYS A 164 -12.30 12.24 0.93
CA CYS A 164 -12.13 10.80 0.98
C CYS A 164 -12.31 10.22 -0.41
N VAL A 165 -11.32 9.47 -0.88
CA VAL A 165 -11.49 8.58 -2.03
C VAL A 165 -12.11 7.29 -1.53
N CYS A 166 -13.24 6.91 -2.12
CA CYS A 166 -14.10 5.85 -1.63
C CYS A 166 -14.30 4.79 -2.71
N ASP A 167 -14.33 3.52 -2.32
CA ASP A 167 -14.85 2.46 -3.18
C ASP A 167 -16.38 2.61 -3.27
N PRO A 168 -16.98 2.75 -4.46
CA PRO A 168 -18.43 2.82 -4.61
C PRO A 168 -19.15 1.59 -4.04
N GLY A 169 -18.50 0.43 -4.03
CA GLY A 169 -18.98 -0.79 -3.37
C GLY A 169 -18.90 -0.78 -1.84
N GLY A 170 -18.47 0.34 -1.23
CA GLY A 170 -18.45 0.53 0.22
C GLY A 170 -17.34 -0.22 0.95
N ARG A 171 -16.36 -0.78 0.24
CA ARG A 171 -15.32 -1.64 0.84
C ARG A 171 -14.27 -0.87 1.61
N ILE A 172 -13.75 0.21 1.03
CA ILE A 172 -12.63 0.98 1.60
C ILE A 172 -12.79 2.46 1.28
N ALA A 173 -12.34 3.31 2.19
CA ALA A 173 -12.19 4.74 1.95
C ALA A 173 -10.85 5.21 2.52
N GLU A 174 -10.15 6.10 1.81
CA GLU A 174 -8.97 6.80 2.33
C GLU A 174 -9.18 8.31 2.31
N GLY A 175 -9.02 8.93 3.47
CA GLY A 175 -9.24 10.34 3.69
C GLY A 175 -7.98 11.13 4.05
N ARG A 176 -7.97 12.38 3.59
CA ARG A 176 -6.94 13.38 3.83
C ARG A 176 -7.59 14.69 4.25
N ARG A 177 -6.86 15.49 5.03
CA ARG A 177 -7.37 16.82 5.42
C ARG A 177 -7.50 17.72 4.19
N LEU A 178 -8.58 18.49 4.14
CA LEU A 178 -8.83 19.47 3.07
C LEU A 178 -7.86 20.66 3.14
N ASP A 179 -7.28 20.94 4.31
CA ASP A 179 -6.24 21.97 4.46
C ASP A 179 -4.83 21.50 3.99
N GLY A 180 -4.71 20.27 3.49
CA GLY A 180 -3.45 19.72 2.98
C GLY A 180 -2.45 19.28 4.04
N LEU A 181 -2.71 19.56 5.33
CA LEU A 181 -1.83 19.15 6.42
C LEU A 181 -1.96 17.65 6.72
N PRO A 182 -0.93 17.02 7.33
CA PRO A 182 -1.06 15.65 7.81
C PRO A 182 -2.06 15.56 8.98
N TRP A 183 -2.59 14.37 9.19
CA TRP A 183 -3.26 14.03 10.44
C TRP A 183 -2.25 14.06 11.58
N GLU A 184 -2.61 14.74 12.65
CA GLU A 184 -1.83 14.78 13.89
C GLU A 184 -1.82 13.39 14.56
N ALA A 185 -0.85 13.17 15.44
CA ALA A 185 -0.86 11.96 16.26
C ALA A 185 -2.10 11.99 17.18
N TYR A 186 -2.79 10.85 17.30
CA TYR A 186 -4.00 10.74 18.11
C TYR A 186 -4.02 9.42 18.87
N GLY A 187 -3.90 9.48 20.19
CA GLY A 187 -3.72 8.29 21.04
C GLY A 187 -2.47 7.53 20.64
N SER A 188 -2.61 6.23 20.33
CA SER A 188 -1.51 5.38 19.85
C SER A 188 -1.21 5.52 18.36
N MET A 189 -1.97 6.33 17.62
CA MET A 189 -1.77 6.50 16.18
C MET A 189 -0.74 7.61 15.93
N PRO A 190 0.38 7.32 15.24
CA PRO A 190 1.30 8.36 14.82
C PRO A 190 0.66 9.26 13.76
N ALA A 191 1.24 10.47 13.65
CA ALA A 191 0.93 11.40 12.57
C ALA A 191 1.09 10.71 11.20
N ARG A 192 0.20 11.05 10.27
CA ARG A 192 0.09 10.35 8.98
C ARG A 192 -0.52 11.25 7.91
N LYS A 193 -0.09 11.07 6.67
CA LYS A 193 -0.57 11.88 5.54
C LYS A 193 -2.03 11.56 5.16
N CYS A 194 -2.47 10.32 5.40
CA CYS A 194 -3.80 9.84 5.09
C CYS A 194 -4.25 8.81 6.13
N HIS A 195 -5.55 8.55 6.18
CA HIS A 195 -6.13 7.51 7.03
C HIS A 195 -7.14 6.71 6.21
N ALA A 196 -7.11 5.38 6.35
CA ALA A 196 -8.02 4.49 5.64
C ALA A 196 -9.01 3.83 6.62
N TRP A 197 -10.25 3.68 6.17
CA TRP A 197 -11.33 2.98 6.86
C TRP A 197 -11.87 1.87 5.96
N GLY A 198 -12.53 0.87 6.56
CA GLY A 198 -13.04 -0.28 5.82
C GLY A 198 -12.02 -1.41 5.69
N GLY A 199 -12.22 -2.22 4.65
CA GLY A 199 -11.54 -3.49 4.40
C GLY A 199 -10.05 -3.38 4.13
N GLN A 200 -9.47 -4.49 3.69
CA GLN A 200 -8.04 -4.55 3.44
C GLN A 200 -7.66 -3.71 2.22
N LYS A 201 -6.46 -3.14 2.27
CA LYS A 201 -5.91 -2.24 1.25
C LYS A 201 -5.57 -2.93 -0.08
N ASN A 202 -5.65 -4.26 -0.13
CA ASN A 202 -5.42 -5.12 -1.29
C ASN A 202 -6.59 -5.18 -2.28
N TRP A 203 -7.75 -4.63 -1.92
CA TRP A 203 -8.84 -4.41 -2.87
C TRP A 203 -8.64 -3.08 -3.61
N PRO A 204 -8.57 -3.06 -4.96
CA PRO A 204 -8.52 -1.82 -5.73
C PRO A 204 -9.82 -1.03 -5.59
N VAL A 205 -9.71 0.22 -5.15
CA VAL A 205 -10.85 1.16 -5.14
C VAL A 205 -11.40 1.31 -6.55
N ASN A 206 -12.73 1.36 -6.68
CA ASN A 206 -13.46 1.57 -7.93
C ASN A 206 -13.42 0.37 -8.91
N LEU A 207 -12.94 -0.80 -8.47
CA LEU A 207 -12.71 -1.92 -9.37
C LEU A 207 -13.96 -2.39 -10.14
N GLU A 208 -15.09 -2.58 -9.45
CA GLU A 208 -16.28 -3.17 -10.07
C GLU A 208 -16.92 -2.26 -11.12
N GLU A 209 -16.92 -0.96 -10.85
CA GLU A 209 -17.36 0.07 -11.79
C GLU A 209 -16.37 0.19 -12.95
N ALA A 210 -15.08 0.35 -12.65
CA ALA A 210 -14.05 0.50 -13.67
C ALA A 210 -13.92 -0.72 -14.59
N ALA A 211 -14.20 -1.91 -14.08
CA ALA A 211 -14.15 -3.15 -14.86
C ALA A 211 -15.18 -3.22 -15.99
N GLN A 212 -16.13 -2.28 -16.08
CA GLN A 212 -16.97 -2.14 -17.28
C GLN A 212 -16.17 -1.63 -18.48
N CYS A 213 -15.09 -0.87 -18.26
CA CYS A 213 -14.18 -0.43 -19.31
C CYS A 213 -13.22 -1.54 -19.74
N SER A 214 -12.79 -1.52 -21.01
CA SER A 214 -11.79 -2.46 -21.52
C SER A 214 -10.36 -2.08 -21.12
N LYS A 215 -10.16 -0.81 -20.74
CA LYS A 215 -8.88 -0.23 -20.38
C LYS A 215 -8.91 0.37 -18.98
N LEU A 216 -7.84 0.16 -18.22
CA LEU A 216 -7.74 0.57 -16.82
C LEU A 216 -6.44 1.32 -16.55
N ALA A 217 -6.53 2.44 -15.85
CA ALA A 217 -5.41 3.09 -15.19
C ALA A 217 -5.33 2.59 -13.73
N LEU A 218 -4.24 1.95 -13.35
CA LEU A 218 -4.00 1.49 -11.97
C LEU A 218 -3.00 2.42 -11.29
N VAL A 219 -3.43 3.09 -10.21
CA VAL A 219 -2.64 4.07 -9.45
C VAL A 219 -2.45 3.64 -7.99
N GLU A 220 -1.45 4.18 -7.28
CA GLU A 220 -1.19 3.79 -5.87
C GLU A 220 -1.97 4.60 -4.84
N GLY A 221 -2.28 5.86 -5.14
CA GLY A 221 -2.81 6.81 -4.18
C GLY A 221 -4.24 7.24 -4.46
N GLY A 222 -4.97 7.60 -3.41
CA GLY A 222 -6.25 8.32 -3.56
C GLY A 222 -6.13 9.61 -4.39
N PRO A 223 -5.16 10.52 -4.12
CA PRO A 223 -4.97 11.71 -4.96
C PRO A 223 -4.72 11.38 -6.43
N ASP A 224 -3.97 10.30 -6.70
CA ASP A 224 -3.68 9.85 -8.05
C ASP A 224 -4.93 9.36 -8.77
N ALA A 225 -5.91 8.80 -8.05
CA ALA A 225 -7.17 8.34 -8.64
C ALA A 225 -7.95 9.52 -9.23
N LEU A 226 -8.04 10.62 -8.48
CA LEU A 226 -8.69 11.85 -8.95
C LEU A 226 -7.87 12.52 -10.06
N ALA A 227 -6.54 12.45 -9.99
CA ALA A 227 -5.67 12.97 -11.03
C ALA A 227 -5.81 12.20 -12.34
N ALA A 228 -5.96 10.87 -12.27
CA ALA A 228 -6.20 10.04 -13.43
C ALA A 228 -7.50 10.42 -14.14
N LEU A 229 -8.59 10.67 -13.40
CA LEU A 229 -9.84 11.16 -13.98
C LEU A 229 -9.67 12.49 -14.70
N GLU A 230 -8.91 13.42 -14.11
CA GLU A 230 -8.63 14.72 -14.72
C GLU A 230 -7.82 14.56 -16.01
N ILE A 231 -6.81 13.68 -16.02
CA ILE A 231 -5.98 13.39 -17.20
C ILE A 231 -6.81 12.68 -18.28
N MET A 232 -7.65 11.70 -17.92
CA MET A 232 -8.57 11.05 -18.86
C MET A 232 -9.46 12.07 -19.56
N ARG A 233 -10.01 13.02 -18.80
CA ARG A 233 -10.83 14.12 -19.35
C ARG A 233 -10.03 15.01 -20.30
N ARG A 234 -8.79 15.37 -19.94
CA ARG A 234 -7.90 16.20 -20.79
C ARG A 234 -7.49 15.49 -22.08
N GLU A 235 -7.29 14.17 -22.04
CA GLU A 235 -6.88 13.36 -23.20
C GLU A 235 -8.06 12.86 -24.05
N GLY A 236 -9.30 13.06 -23.59
CA GLY A 236 -10.50 12.50 -24.22
C GLY A 236 -10.55 10.96 -24.17
N ALA A 237 -9.97 10.35 -23.12
CA ALA A 237 -9.85 8.90 -22.95
C ALA A 237 -11.10 8.30 -22.29
N ALA A 238 -12.27 8.44 -22.93
CA ALA A 238 -13.56 8.02 -22.37
C ALA A 238 -13.74 6.49 -22.25
N ASP A 239 -12.88 5.70 -22.90
CA ASP A 239 -12.87 4.23 -22.84
C ASP A 239 -11.96 3.66 -21.73
N VAL A 240 -11.36 4.54 -20.91
CA VAL A 240 -10.49 4.21 -19.79
C VAL A 240 -11.18 4.59 -18.48
N ASP A 241 -11.03 3.74 -17.46
CA ASP A 241 -11.39 4.10 -16.09
C ASP A 241 -10.25 3.80 -15.11
N VAL A 242 -10.34 4.33 -13.89
CA VAL A 242 -9.28 4.27 -12.87
C VAL A 242 -9.61 3.29 -11.76
N VAL A 243 -8.59 2.57 -11.30
CA VAL A 243 -8.60 1.84 -10.04
C VAL A 243 -7.40 2.26 -9.19
N ALA A 244 -7.58 2.32 -7.87
CA ALA A 244 -6.51 2.74 -6.96
C ALA A 244 -6.18 1.67 -5.92
N LEU A 245 -4.92 1.27 -5.83
CA LEU A 245 -4.44 0.32 -4.83
C LEU A 245 -3.79 1.06 -3.66
N LEU A 246 -4.60 1.38 -2.66
CA LEU A 246 -4.22 2.31 -1.59
C LEU A 246 -3.05 1.79 -0.74
N GLY A 247 -2.04 2.64 -0.55
CA GLY A 247 -0.99 2.47 0.46
C GLY A 247 0.36 2.04 -0.11
N ALA A 248 1.39 2.85 0.20
CA ALA A 248 2.74 2.85 -0.38
C ALA A 248 3.59 1.55 -0.26
N ALA A 249 3.08 0.49 0.37
CA ALA A 249 3.77 -0.79 0.50
C ALA A 249 2.89 -1.97 0.07
N ASN A 250 1.75 -1.70 -0.55
CA ASN A 250 0.86 -2.75 -0.94
C ASN A 250 1.31 -3.38 -2.26
N THR A 251 1.87 -4.58 -2.19
CA THR A 251 2.32 -5.34 -3.35
C THR A 251 1.34 -6.42 -3.78
N ARG A 252 0.22 -6.59 -3.06
CA ARG A 252 -0.71 -7.71 -3.26
C ARG A 252 -2.11 -7.21 -3.65
N LEU A 253 -2.66 -7.84 -4.67
CA LEU A 253 -4.07 -7.72 -5.03
C LEU A 253 -4.88 -8.80 -4.31
N ASP A 254 -6.10 -8.46 -3.91
CA ASP A 254 -7.04 -9.46 -3.40
C ASP A 254 -7.32 -10.52 -4.48
N ALA A 255 -7.36 -11.80 -4.10
CA ALA A 255 -7.60 -12.89 -5.04
C ALA A 255 -8.97 -12.74 -5.74
N ALA A 256 -9.96 -12.17 -5.07
CA ALA A 256 -11.28 -11.89 -5.66
C ALA A 256 -11.26 -10.69 -6.62
N ALA A 257 -10.27 -9.81 -6.54
CA ALA A 257 -10.11 -8.68 -7.46
C ALA A 257 -9.48 -9.12 -8.80
N LEU A 258 -8.62 -10.14 -8.79
CA LEU A 258 -7.85 -10.55 -9.96
C LEU A 258 -8.71 -10.89 -11.21
N PRO A 259 -9.84 -11.62 -11.11
CA PRO A 259 -10.64 -11.98 -12.29
C PRO A 259 -11.16 -10.78 -13.08
N PHE A 260 -11.34 -9.61 -12.47
CA PHE A 260 -11.82 -8.39 -13.14
C PHE A 260 -10.83 -7.84 -14.18
N PHE A 261 -9.56 -8.23 -14.10
CA PHE A 261 -8.51 -7.76 -15.00
C PHE A 261 -8.31 -8.65 -16.23
N LYS A 262 -8.96 -9.81 -16.31
CA LYS A 262 -8.86 -10.73 -17.46
C LYS A 262 -9.31 -10.03 -18.74
N GLY A 263 -8.46 -10.08 -19.78
CA GLY A 263 -8.71 -9.45 -21.07
C GLY A 263 -8.62 -7.92 -21.09
N LYS A 264 -8.26 -7.27 -19.97
CA LYS A 264 -8.14 -5.81 -19.90
C LYS A 264 -6.78 -5.31 -20.37
N VAL A 265 -6.75 -4.09 -20.89
CA VAL A 265 -5.50 -3.32 -21.07
C VAL A 265 -5.29 -2.50 -19.81
N VAL A 266 -4.20 -2.74 -19.08
CA VAL A 266 -3.91 -2.06 -17.81
C VAL A 266 -2.62 -1.26 -17.94
N ARG A 267 -2.68 0.03 -17.64
CA ARG A 267 -1.50 0.89 -17.47
C ARG A 267 -1.30 1.22 -16.00
N LEU A 268 -0.13 0.86 -15.48
CA LEU A 268 0.27 1.14 -14.11
C LEU A 268 0.91 2.53 -14.02
N PHE A 269 0.59 3.28 -12.97
CA PHE A 269 1.21 4.57 -12.65
C PHE A 269 1.88 4.49 -11.28
N PRO A 270 3.05 3.80 -11.18
CA PRO A 270 3.78 3.71 -9.93
C PRO A 270 4.33 5.06 -9.50
N HIS A 271 4.37 5.28 -8.19
CA HIS A 271 5.12 6.38 -7.58
C HIS A 271 6.58 6.29 -8.02
N ALA A 272 7.22 7.44 -8.17
CA ALA A 272 8.58 7.62 -8.64
C ALA A 272 9.62 7.32 -7.55
N ASP A 273 9.38 6.29 -6.74
CA ASP A 273 10.28 5.78 -5.72
C ASP A 273 10.44 4.25 -5.82
N GLU A 274 11.41 3.68 -5.11
CA GLU A 274 11.67 2.24 -5.20
C GLU A 274 10.50 1.36 -4.74
N ALA A 275 9.69 1.85 -3.79
CA ALA A 275 8.58 1.08 -3.25
C ALA A 275 7.47 0.96 -4.30
N GLY A 276 7.13 2.07 -4.96
CA GLY A 276 6.18 2.07 -6.05
C GLY A 276 6.63 1.24 -7.25
N GLN A 277 7.91 1.32 -7.61
CA GLN A 277 8.48 0.48 -8.67
C GLN A 277 8.44 -1.02 -8.31
N ARG A 278 8.65 -1.38 -7.05
CA ARG A 278 8.48 -2.78 -6.58
C ARG A 278 7.01 -3.20 -6.67
N ALA A 279 6.09 -2.37 -6.18
CA ALA A 279 4.66 -2.66 -6.21
C ALA A 279 4.13 -2.89 -7.64
N ALA A 280 4.47 -2.00 -8.56
CA ALA A 280 4.07 -2.15 -9.97
C ALA A 280 4.61 -3.44 -10.62
N ARG A 281 5.81 -3.91 -10.25
CA ARG A 281 6.31 -5.20 -10.76
C ARG A 281 5.45 -6.37 -10.27
N GLU A 282 5.14 -6.41 -8.98
CA GLU A 282 4.30 -7.46 -8.40
C GLU A 282 2.87 -7.44 -8.99
N TRP A 283 2.29 -6.25 -9.14
CA TRP A 283 0.99 -6.11 -9.80
C TRP A 283 1.06 -6.55 -11.25
N ALA A 284 2.08 -6.14 -12.01
CA ALA A 284 2.22 -6.54 -13.40
C ALA A 284 2.30 -8.05 -13.59
N LEU A 285 3.03 -8.75 -12.71
CA LEU A 285 3.09 -10.21 -12.72
C LEU A 285 1.72 -10.83 -12.44
N ALA A 286 1.04 -10.40 -11.38
CA ALA A 286 -0.27 -10.93 -11.01
C ALA A 286 -1.33 -10.70 -12.11
N LEU A 287 -1.34 -9.51 -12.72
CA LEU A 287 -2.28 -9.15 -13.77
C LEU A 287 -2.03 -9.95 -15.06
N ARG A 288 -0.76 -10.20 -15.41
CA ARG A 288 -0.41 -11.05 -16.56
C ARG A 288 -0.80 -12.51 -16.33
N ASP A 289 -0.58 -13.02 -15.13
CA ASP A 289 -0.91 -14.40 -14.75
C ASP A 289 -2.42 -14.69 -14.91
N VAL A 290 -3.28 -13.73 -14.55
CA VAL A 290 -4.74 -13.86 -14.71
C VAL A 290 -5.25 -13.54 -16.12
N GLY A 291 -4.36 -13.24 -17.06
CA GLY A 291 -4.67 -13.07 -18.47
C GLY A 291 -5.16 -11.68 -18.85
N ALA A 292 -4.64 -10.61 -18.23
CA ALA A 292 -4.79 -9.26 -18.78
C ALA A 292 -4.22 -9.19 -20.21
N ALA A 293 -4.91 -8.50 -21.12
CA ALA A 293 -4.54 -8.45 -22.54
C ALA A 293 -3.23 -7.68 -22.77
N ARG A 294 -2.99 -6.62 -22.01
CA ARG A 294 -1.73 -5.87 -21.99
C ARG A 294 -1.52 -5.27 -20.61
N VAL A 295 -0.29 -5.33 -20.11
CA VAL A 295 0.11 -4.64 -18.89
C VAL A 295 1.42 -3.90 -19.12
N ASP A 296 1.34 -2.57 -19.09
CA ASP A 296 2.47 -1.65 -19.19
C ASP A 296 2.49 -0.67 -18.01
N ALA A 297 3.56 0.12 -17.87
CA ALA A 297 3.69 1.12 -16.82
C ALA A 297 4.15 2.45 -17.41
N PHE A 298 3.60 3.55 -16.91
CA PHE A 298 4.02 4.89 -17.24
C PHE A 298 5.09 5.37 -16.26
N ASP A 299 6.23 5.85 -16.77
CA ASP A 299 7.33 6.32 -15.93
C ASP A 299 7.13 7.76 -15.46
N LEU A 300 6.82 7.94 -14.17
CA LEU A 300 6.63 9.25 -13.54
C LEU A 300 7.94 9.89 -13.02
N ARG A 301 9.12 9.27 -13.21
CA ARG A 301 10.39 9.86 -12.73
C ARG A 301 10.75 11.12 -13.50
N GLY A 302 11.42 12.07 -12.85
CA GLY A 302 11.90 13.29 -13.49
C GLY A 302 10.84 14.39 -13.67
N ILE A 303 9.65 14.23 -13.08
CA ILE A 303 8.68 15.33 -13.00
C ILE A 303 9.30 16.49 -12.20
N VAL A 304 9.24 17.68 -12.77
CA VAL A 304 9.47 18.94 -12.08
C VAL A 304 8.16 19.71 -12.08
N ARG A 305 7.70 20.11 -10.91
CA ARG A 305 6.46 20.88 -10.75
C ARG A 305 6.70 22.37 -10.95
N ARG A 306 5.63 23.14 -11.13
CA ARG A 306 5.68 24.60 -11.31
C ARG A 306 6.35 25.36 -10.16
N ASP A 307 6.39 24.78 -8.96
CA ASP A 307 7.11 25.33 -7.80
C ASP A 307 8.62 24.99 -7.80
N GLY A 308 9.12 24.34 -8.85
CA GLY A 308 10.50 23.87 -8.98
C GLY A 308 10.83 22.60 -8.20
N GLN A 309 9.89 22.06 -7.42
CA GLN A 309 10.12 20.83 -6.65
C GLN A 309 9.95 19.58 -7.51
N ALA A 310 10.65 18.51 -7.13
CA ALA A 310 10.50 17.21 -7.76
C ALA A 310 9.12 16.61 -7.47
N GLY A 311 8.42 16.20 -8.52
CA GLY A 311 7.19 15.41 -8.44
C GLY A 311 7.47 13.93 -8.20
N LYS A 312 6.50 13.23 -7.61
CA LYS A 312 6.66 11.87 -7.09
C LYS A 312 5.56 10.92 -7.55
N ASP A 313 4.41 11.45 -7.92
CA ASP A 313 3.22 10.65 -8.21
C ASP A 313 2.41 11.25 -9.37
N LEU A 314 1.29 10.61 -9.73
CA LEU A 314 0.49 11.02 -10.88
C LEU A 314 -0.21 12.36 -10.60
N CYS A 315 -0.59 12.59 -9.34
CA CYS A 315 -1.19 13.84 -8.90
C CYS A 315 -0.27 15.05 -9.16
N ASP A 316 1.04 14.88 -8.99
CA ASP A 316 2.02 15.95 -9.26
C ASP A 316 2.07 16.37 -10.75
N VAL A 317 1.62 15.51 -11.68
CA VAL A 317 1.56 15.83 -13.12
C VAL A 317 0.59 16.97 -13.41
N LEU A 318 -0.47 17.13 -12.61
CA LEU A 318 -1.43 18.23 -12.79
C LEU A 318 -0.78 19.60 -12.60
N ASN A 319 0.33 19.67 -11.86
CA ASN A 319 1.12 20.85 -11.60
C ASN A 319 2.51 20.78 -12.24
N ILE A 320 2.69 20.00 -13.31
CA ILE A 320 3.95 19.90 -14.04
C ILE A 320 4.37 21.26 -14.62
N ALA A 321 5.67 21.56 -14.54
CA ALA A 321 6.25 22.77 -15.13
C ALA A 321 6.19 22.69 -16.67
N PRO A 322 5.83 23.78 -17.38
CA PRO A 322 5.79 23.79 -18.85
C PRO A 322 7.10 23.32 -19.49
N GLU A 323 8.24 23.75 -18.95
CA GLU A 323 9.56 23.38 -19.47
C GLU A 323 9.85 21.89 -19.26
N CYS A 324 9.29 21.30 -18.19
CA CYS A 324 9.38 19.87 -17.93
C CYS A 324 8.53 19.08 -18.95
N LEU A 325 7.34 19.58 -19.28
CA LEU A 325 6.45 18.99 -20.27
C LEU A 325 7.07 19.02 -21.68
N GLU A 326 7.69 20.14 -22.04
CA GLU A 326 8.36 20.31 -23.34
C GLU A 326 9.60 19.42 -23.48
N LYS A 327 10.41 19.30 -22.44
CA LYS A 327 11.68 18.54 -22.49
C LYS A 327 11.48 17.03 -22.48
N LEU A 328 10.43 16.53 -21.83
CA LEU A 328 10.24 15.11 -21.61
C LEU A 328 9.20 14.55 -22.59
N ALA A 329 9.70 13.97 -23.69
CA ALA A 329 8.87 13.40 -24.76
C ALA A 329 7.77 12.43 -24.28
N LYS A 330 7.98 11.73 -23.16
CA LYS A 330 6.97 10.83 -22.57
C LYS A 330 5.67 11.52 -22.14
N PHE A 331 5.70 12.83 -21.86
CA PHE A 331 4.50 13.60 -21.52
C PHE A 331 3.90 14.35 -22.71
N GLN A 332 4.50 14.24 -23.90
CA GLN A 332 3.95 14.83 -25.14
C GLN A 332 2.92 13.89 -25.80
N GLY A 333 2.96 12.59 -25.47
CA GLY A 333 1.98 11.60 -25.92
C GLY A 333 0.82 11.40 -24.93
N ARG A 334 -0.07 10.47 -25.26
CA ARG A 334 -1.14 10.04 -24.32
C ARG A 334 -0.55 9.26 -23.16
N MET A 335 -0.88 9.71 -21.95
CA MET A 335 -0.58 9.00 -20.73
C MET A 335 -1.55 7.84 -20.50
N MET A 336 -2.82 7.98 -20.88
CA MET A 336 -3.82 6.93 -20.70
C MET A 336 -3.68 5.79 -21.74
N PRO A 337 -4.03 4.54 -21.38
CA PRO A 337 -3.80 3.34 -22.21
C PRO A 337 -4.55 3.22 -23.54
#